data_AF-A0A258B5Z8-F1
#
_entry.id   AF-A0A258B5Z8-F1
#
_cell.length_a   1.000
_cell.length_b   1.000
_cell.length_c   1.000
_cell.angle_alpha   90.00
_cell.angle_beta   90.00
_cell.angle_gamma   90.00
#
_symmetry.space_group_name_H-M   'P 1'
#
loop_
_entity.id
_entity.type
_entity.pdbx_description
1 polymer ?
#
loop_
_entity_poly.entity_id
_entity_poly.type
_entity_poly.pdbx_seq_one_letter_code
_entity_poly.pdbx_strand_id
1 'polypeptide(L)'
;MTALAPSLSFFLLLASQHSIANQDLSPYNLKVSVESVGSKFIIDASYMASVSQCEAYMFLTDYEDIKLSPGMIESKVRKRDGNKVVVERLVEESVLLFPLKMHSVLEYTELPNRGLTVLCFVNHFR
;
A
#
# COMPACT_ATOMS: atom_id res chain seq x y z
N MET A 1 -19.93 -51.41 -36.77
CA MET A 1 -19.61 -49.98 -36.76
C MET A 1 -19.49 -49.53 -35.32
N THR A 2 -18.23 -49.29 -34.94
CA THR A 2 -17.69 -48.55 -33.77
C THR A 2 -18.64 -48.13 -32.66
N ALA A 3 -18.58 -48.84 -31.53
CA ALA A 3 -18.88 -48.31 -30.21
C ALA A 3 -17.55 -47.95 -29.53
N LEU A 4 -17.28 -46.66 -29.33
CA LEU A 4 -16.18 -46.15 -28.52
C LEU A 4 -16.52 -44.72 -28.08
N ALA A 5 -16.20 -44.40 -26.82
CA ALA A 5 -16.20 -43.09 -26.19
C ALA A 5 -17.43 -42.62 -25.37
N PRO A 6 -17.91 -43.40 -24.37
CA PRO A 6 -18.50 -42.80 -23.17
C PRO A 6 -17.45 -42.39 -22.12
N SER A 7 -16.19 -42.81 -22.26
CA SER A 7 -15.12 -42.57 -21.25
C SER A 7 -14.48 -41.18 -21.30
N LEU A 8 -14.56 -40.47 -22.44
CA LEU A 8 -13.92 -39.15 -22.59
C LEU A 8 -14.68 -38.01 -21.90
N SER A 9 -16.01 -38.14 -21.77
CA SER A 9 -16.84 -37.08 -21.14
C SER A 9 -16.68 -37.00 -19.63
N PHE A 10 -16.38 -38.12 -18.96
CA PHE A 10 -16.20 -38.14 -17.51
C PHE A 10 -14.90 -37.45 -17.07
N PHE A 11 -13.85 -37.50 -17.90
CA PHE A 11 -12.56 -36.86 -17.61
C PHE A 11 -12.59 -35.33 -17.71
N LEU A 12 -13.47 -34.74 -18.53
CA LEU A 12 -13.58 -33.29 -18.69
C LEU A 12 -14.31 -32.59 -17.54
N LEU A 13 -15.17 -33.30 -16.79
CA LEU A 13 -15.90 -32.75 -15.64
C LEU A 13 -15.08 -32.71 -14.34
N LEU A 14 -14.02 -33.51 -14.22
CA LEU A 14 -13.11 -33.50 -13.06
C LEU A 14 -12.06 -32.38 -13.13
N ALA A 15 -11.95 -31.69 -14.27
CA ALA A 15 -10.99 -30.60 -14.49
C ALA A 15 -11.51 -29.21 -14.05
N SER A 16 -12.73 -29.09 -13.50
CA SER A 16 -13.19 -27.86 -12.86
C SER A 16 -12.46 -27.68 -11.51
N GLN A 17 -11.20 -27.27 -11.60
CA GLN A 17 -10.36 -26.97 -10.47
C GLN A 17 -11.00 -25.85 -9.66
N HIS A 18 -11.18 -26.10 -8.36
CA HIS A 18 -11.65 -25.11 -7.42
C HIS A 18 -10.51 -24.13 -7.19
N SER A 19 -10.62 -22.91 -7.71
CA SER A 19 -9.74 -21.82 -7.28
C SER A 19 -10.11 -21.45 -5.84
N ILE A 20 -9.45 -22.07 -4.87
CA ILE A 20 -9.48 -21.59 -3.49
C ILE A 20 -8.52 -20.42 -3.43
N ALA A 21 -9.07 -19.20 -3.42
CA ALA A 21 -8.33 -18.01 -3.07
C ALA A 21 -7.98 -18.10 -1.57
N ASN A 22 -6.75 -18.49 -1.25
CA ASN A 22 -6.24 -18.42 0.11
C ASN A 22 -6.07 -16.94 0.47
N GLN A 23 -6.94 -16.42 1.36
CA GLN A 23 -6.69 -15.13 1.99
C GLN A 23 -5.50 -15.33 2.91
N ASP A 24 -4.34 -14.83 2.50
CA ASP A 24 -3.15 -14.75 3.35
C ASP A 24 -3.53 -13.94 4.60
N LEU A 25 -3.70 -14.62 5.72
CA LEU A 25 -3.93 -14.02 7.03
C LEU A 25 -2.60 -13.41 7.49
N SER A 26 -2.22 -12.31 6.83
CA SER A 26 -1.08 -11.50 7.22
C SER A 26 -1.21 -11.15 8.71
N PRO A 27 -0.13 -11.27 9.52
CA PRO A 27 -0.17 -10.95 10.94
C PRO A 27 -0.58 -9.50 11.22
N TYR A 28 -0.55 -8.66 10.19
CA TYR A 28 -0.90 -7.25 10.25
C TYR A 28 -2.39 -6.97 9.92
N ASN A 29 -3.23 -8.00 9.74
CA ASN A 29 -4.67 -7.85 9.45
C ASN A 29 -4.95 -6.78 8.38
N LEU A 30 -4.23 -6.85 7.26
CA LEU A 30 -4.33 -5.87 6.19
C LEU A 30 -5.73 -5.93 5.56
N LYS A 31 -6.42 -4.79 5.53
CA LYS A 31 -7.68 -4.59 4.82
C LYS A 31 -7.51 -3.45 3.83
N VAL A 32 -7.91 -3.69 2.58
CA VAL A 32 -7.86 -2.69 1.51
C VAL A 32 -9.22 -2.65 0.82
N SER A 33 -9.78 -1.45 0.69
CA SER A 33 -10.97 -1.15 -0.08
C SER A 33 -10.60 -0.17 -1.19
N VAL A 34 -11.10 -0.40 -2.39
CA VAL A 34 -10.89 0.50 -3.53
C VAL A 34 -12.25 0.83 -4.13
N GLU A 35 -12.57 2.12 -4.18
CA GLU A 35 -13.77 2.63 -4.81
C GLU A 35 -13.39 3.54 -5.99
N SER A 36 -14.04 3.35 -7.14
CA SER A 36 -13.89 4.24 -8.29
C SER A 36 -15.00 5.29 -8.25
N VAL A 37 -14.63 6.55 -8.08
CA VAL A 37 -15.55 7.69 -8.01
C VAL A 37 -15.21 8.68 -9.12
N GLY A 38 -15.93 8.58 -10.24
CA GLY A 38 -15.70 9.40 -11.43
C GLY A 38 -14.33 9.11 -12.05
N SER A 39 -13.44 10.10 -12.02
CA SER A 39 -12.05 9.98 -12.51
C SER A 39 -11.03 9.70 -11.41
N LYS A 40 -11.47 9.32 -10.21
CA LYS A 40 -10.62 9.11 -9.03
C LYS A 40 -10.78 7.70 -8.49
N PHE A 41 -9.71 7.21 -7.87
CA PHE A 41 -9.75 6.04 -7.00
C PHE A 41 -9.65 6.51 -5.55
N ILE A 42 -10.57 6.04 -4.71
CA ILE A 42 -10.47 6.16 -3.26
C ILE A 42 -9.92 4.82 -2.77
N ILE A 43 -8.78 4.87 -2.10
CA ILE A 43 -8.09 3.69 -1.58
C ILE A 43 -8.07 3.82 -0.07
N ASP A 44 -8.83 2.98 0.62
CA ASP A 44 -8.84 2.89 2.07
C ASP A 44 -8.09 1.63 2.51
N ALA A 45 -6.96 1.82 3.18
CA ALA A 45 -6.14 0.73 3.69
C ALA A 45 -5.98 0.83 5.21
N SER A 46 -6.11 -0.29 5.91
CA SER A 46 -5.88 -0.39 7.35
C SER A 46 -5.09 -1.64 7.67
N TYR A 47 -4.14 -1.53 8.60
CA TYR A 47 -3.36 -2.65 9.11
C TYR A 47 -3.05 -2.42 10.60
N MET A 48 -2.77 -3.50 11.31
CA MET A 48 -2.31 -3.48 12.70
C MET A 48 -0.78 -3.53 12.72
N ALA A 49 -0.15 -2.58 13.38
CA ALA A 49 1.29 -2.57 13.61
C ALA A 49 1.59 -2.56 15.11
N SER A 50 2.59 -3.34 15.53
CA SER A 50 3.04 -3.41 16.92
C SER A 50 4.01 -2.27 17.26
N VAL A 51 3.60 -1.03 16.99
CA VAL A 51 4.37 0.20 17.28
C VAL A 51 3.53 1.15 18.12
N SER A 52 4.19 1.98 18.92
CA SER A 52 3.51 3.07 19.61
C SER A 52 3.00 4.13 18.62
N GLN A 53 2.03 4.94 19.04
CA GLN A 53 1.51 6.04 18.21
C GLN A 53 2.62 7.01 17.76
N CYS A 54 3.66 7.18 18.58
CA CYS A 54 4.74 8.11 18.32
C CYS A 54 5.76 7.54 17.33
N GLU A 55 6.09 6.25 17.46
CA GLU A 55 6.89 5.55 16.45
C GLU A 55 6.16 5.52 15.11
N ALA A 56 4.84 5.29 15.10
CA ALA A 56 4.03 5.37 13.90
C ALA A 56 4.06 6.79 13.28
N TYR A 57 3.92 7.84 14.10
CA TYR A 57 3.99 9.21 13.60
C TYR A 57 5.35 9.53 12.98
N MET A 58 6.45 9.26 13.72
CA MET A 58 7.80 9.51 13.22
C MET A 58 8.05 8.74 11.92
N PHE A 59 7.60 7.49 11.85
CA PHE A 59 7.68 6.69 10.63
C PHE A 59 6.92 7.32 9.45
N LEU A 60 5.72 7.83 9.68
CA LEU A 60 4.89 8.42 8.63
C LEU A 60 5.37 9.81 8.18
N THR A 61 6.06 10.56 9.04
CA THR A 61 6.58 11.91 8.75
C THR A 61 8.06 11.95 8.37
N ASP A 62 8.77 10.82 8.44
CA ASP A 62 10.12 10.68 7.90
C ASP A 62 10.07 10.50 6.38
N TYR A 63 9.85 11.60 5.67
CA TYR A 63 9.67 11.59 4.23
C TYR A 63 10.95 11.30 3.44
N GLU A 64 12.14 11.38 4.03
CA GLU A 64 13.41 11.22 3.31
C GLU A 64 14.05 9.84 3.55
N ASP A 65 13.55 9.05 4.50
CA ASP A 65 13.95 7.65 4.63
C ASP A 65 13.32 6.78 3.50
N ILE A 66 14.11 6.60 2.45
CA ILE A 66 13.73 5.81 1.27
C ILE A 66 13.57 4.30 1.57
N LYS A 67 14.02 3.80 2.73
CA LYS A 67 13.87 2.37 3.09
C LYS A 67 12.41 1.97 3.35
N LEU A 68 11.54 2.97 3.52
CA LEU A 68 10.16 2.76 3.97
C LEU A 68 9.20 2.30 2.86
N SER A 69 9.59 2.43 1.58
CA SER A 69 8.73 2.06 0.45
C SER A 69 9.51 1.26 -0.58
N PRO A 70 9.11 0.01 -0.89
CA PRO A 70 9.63 -0.73 -2.03
C PRO A 70 9.57 0.12 -3.30
N GLY A 71 10.61 0.04 -4.14
CA GLY A 71 10.68 0.79 -5.39
C GLY A 71 11.02 2.29 -5.26
N MET A 72 11.17 2.85 -4.05
CA MET A 72 11.57 4.25 -3.90
C MET A 72 13.03 4.46 -4.35
N ILE A 73 13.23 5.27 -5.39
CA ILE A 73 14.56 5.69 -5.85
C ILE A 73 15.00 6.96 -5.11
N GLU A 74 14.09 7.93 -4.99
CA GLU A 74 14.36 9.23 -4.40
C GLU A 74 13.11 9.77 -3.70
N SER A 75 13.28 10.34 -2.52
CA SER A 75 12.24 11.09 -1.81
C SER A 75 12.90 12.27 -1.13
N LYS A 76 12.49 13.50 -1.45
CA LYS A 76 13.09 14.72 -0.93
C LYS A 76 12.03 15.72 -0.53
N VAL A 77 12.21 16.33 0.64
CA VAL A 77 11.38 17.45 1.06
C VAL A 77 11.77 18.68 0.23
N ARG A 78 10.79 19.27 -0.46
CA ARG A 78 10.96 20.51 -1.25
C ARG A 78 10.65 21.74 -0.43
N LYS A 79 9.62 21.67 0.40
CA LYS A 79 9.12 22.79 1.20
C LYS A 79 8.45 22.27 2.48
N ARG A 80 8.66 22.96 3.59
CA ARG A 80 7.83 22.87 4.80
C ARG A 80 7.20 24.24 5.07
N ASP A 81 5.92 24.26 5.39
CA ASP A 81 5.15 25.48 5.66
C ASP A 81 4.08 25.19 6.73
N GLY A 82 4.34 25.58 7.97
CA GLY A 82 3.50 25.20 9.11
C GLY A 82 3.37 23.68 9.23
N ASN A 83 2.15 23.16 9.12
CA ASN A 83 1.85 21.73 9.17
C ASN A 83 1.75 21.09 7.76
N LYS A 84 2.21 21.77 6.71
CA LYS A 84 2.23 21.25 5.35
C LYS A 84 3.65 20.93 4.90
N VAL A 85 3.82 19.78 4.25
CA VAL A 85 5.11 19.34 3.71
C VAL A 85 4.95 18.91 2.27
N VAL A 86 5.70 19.53 1.36
CA VAL A 86 5.74 19.16 -0.05
C VAL A 86 6.95 18.26 -0.28
N VAL A 87 6.70 17.06 -0.81
CA VAL A 87 7.70 16.01 -1.02
C VAL A 87 7.70 15.64 -2.50
N GLU A 88 8.88 15.66 -3.10
CA GLU A 88 9.12 15.17 -4.45
C GLU A 88 9.63 13.73 -4.38
N ARG A 89 9.06 12.83 -5.18
CA ARG A 89 9.38 11.40 -5.17
C ARG A 89 9.59 10.85 -6.56
N LEU A 90 10.57 9.96 -6.66
CA LEU A 90 10.84 9.12 -7.81
C LEU A 90 10.74 7.66 -7.38
N VAL A 91 9.78 6.94 -7.96
CA VAL A 91 9.51 5.53 -7.65
C VAL A 91 9.66 4.72 -8.94
N GLU A 92 10.31 3.57 -8.85
CA GLU A 92 10.35 2.55 -9.89
C GLU A 92 9.72 1.26 -9.36
N GLU A 93 8.59 0.90 -9.94
CA GLU A 93 7.79 -0.25 -9.50
C GLU A 93 7.43 -1.12 -10.70
N SER A 94 7.37 -2.43 -10.49
CA SER A 94 7.02 -3.39 -11.54
C SER A 94 5.58 -3.84 -11.36
N VAL A 95 4.70 -3.45 -12.29
CA VAL A 95 3.33 -3.94 -12.33
C VAL A 95 3.25 -5.08 -13.34
N LEU A 96 3.01 -6.30 -12.84
CA LEU A 96 3.07 -7.54 -13.60
C LEU A 96 4.45 -7.76 -14.26
N LEU A 97 4.61 -7.37 -15.52
CA LEU A 97 5.84 -7.52 -16.32
C LEU A 97 6.35 -6.18 -16.85
N PHE A 98 5.72 -5.07 -16.47
CA PHE A 98 6.04 -3.74 -16.96
C PHE A 98 6.68 -2.92 -15.85
N PRO A 99 7.97 -2.54 -15.98
CA PRO A 99 8.57 -1.58 -15.08
C PRO A 99 7.99 -0.19 -15.37
N LEU A 100 7.58 0.51 -14.31
CA LEU A 100 7.01 1.85 -14.36
C LEU A 100 7.86 2.77 -13.51
N LYS A 101 8.30 3.88 -14.10
CA LYS A 101 8.99 4.96 -13.38
C LYS A 101 8.06 6.13 -13.20
N MET A 102 7.75 6.45 -11.96
CA MET A 102 6.80 7.47 -11.55
C MET A 102 7.52 8.62 -10.85
N HIS A 103 7.34 9.83 -11.37
CA HIS A 103 7.75 11.06 -10.70
C HIS A 103 6.50 11.75 -10.15
N SER A 104 6.52 12.13 -8.88
CA SER A 104 5.38 12.73 -8.21
C SER A 104 5.80 13.85 -7.24
N VAL A 105 4.91 14.82 -7.07
CA VAL A 105 5.03 15.88 -6.07
C VAL A 105 3.79 15.83 -5.20
N LEU A 106 3.96 15.52 -3.92
CA LEU A 106 2.88 15.27 -2.97
C LEU A 106 2.92 16.31 -1.86
N GLU A 107 1.76 16.88 -1.51
CA GLU A 107 1.60 17.75 -0.34
C GLU A 107 0.95 16.94 0.78
N TYR A 108 1.65 16.81 1.90
CA TYR A 108 1.17 16.22 3.13
C TYR A 108 0.69 17.31 4.08
N THR A 109 -0.39 17.02 4.81
CA THR A 109 -0.86 17.85 5.93
C THR A 109 -0.72 17.04 7.22
N GLU A 110 0.25 17.42 8.05
CA GLU A 110 0.51 16.80 9.33
C GLU A 110 -0.51 17.28 10.38
N LEU A 111 -1.06 16.34 11.15
CA LEU A 111 -2.05 16.62 12.20
C LEU A 111 -1.59 16.05 13.55
N PRO A 112 -0.51 16.57 14.14
CA PRO A 112 0.11 15.99 15.33
C PRO A 112 -0.80 15.97 16.55
N ASN A 113 -1.76 16.90 16.66
CA ASN A 113 -2.67 16.95 17.80
C ASN A 113 -3.87 16.01 17.69
N ARG A 114 -3.97 15.21 16.63
CA ARG A 114 -5.04 14.23 16.45
C ARG A 114 -4.52 12.83 16.75
N GLY A 115 -4.70 12.39 17.99
CA GLY A 115 -4.39 11.02 18.40
C GLY A 115 -2.92 10.78 18.79
N LEU A 116 -2.12 11.83 18.99
CA LEU A 116 -0.79 11.73 19.62
C LEU A 116 -0.79 12.44 20.98
N THR A 117 0.01 11.91 21.90
CA THR A 117 0.28 12.55 23.19
C THR A 117 1.26 13.72 23.01
N VAL A 118 1.10 14.78 23.82
CA VAL A 118 1.93 16.01 23.82
C VAL A 118 3.45 15.71 23.85
N LEU A 119 3.85 14.64 24.55
CA LEU A 119 5.25 14.21 24.67
C LEU A 119 5.92 13.89 23.32
N CYS A 120 5.18 13.44 22.32
CA CYS A 120 5.74 13.06 21.03
C CYS A 120 5.90 14.24 20.07
N PHE A 121 5.06 15.26 20.24
CA PHE A 121 5.17 16.50 19.49
C PHE A 121 6.43 17.30 19.87
N VAL A 122 6.78 17.35 21.17
CA VAL A 122 7.90 18.16 21.68
C VAL A 122 9.27 17.65 21.21
N ASN A 123 9.44 16.35 20.98
CA ASN A 123 10.74 15.78 20.60
C ASN A 123 11.02 15.80 19.09
N HIS A 124 10.00 15.94 18.23
CA HIS A 124 10.16 15.88 16.77
C HIS A 124 10.33 17.25 16.10
N PHE A 125 9.77 18.32 16.69
CA PHE A 125 9.81 19.68 16.12
C PHE A 125 10.91 20.58 16.74
N ARG A 126 11.96 20.00 17.33
CA ARG A 126 13.11 20.76 17.87
C ARG A 126 14.25 20.85 16.86
#